data_AF-A0A1S3Y1V4-F1
#
_entry.id   AF-A0A1S3Y1V4-F1
#
_cell.length_a   1.000
_cell.length_b   1.000
_cell.length_c   1.000
_cell.angle_alpha   90.00
_cell.angle_beta   90.00
_cell.angle_gamma   90.00
#
_symmetry.space_group_name_H-M   'P 1'
#
loop_
_entity.id
_entity.type
_entity.pdbx_description
1 polymer ?
#
loop_
_entity_poly.entity_id
_entity_poly.type
_entity_poly.pdbx_seq_one_letter_code
_entity_poly.pdbx_strand_id
1 'polypeptide(L)'
;MKADQRHTTLKLISGYIIDNLRDPRFEVTPTFVMAEMQKLHGLDISYHKAWRAIQRASTLIRATPEENYELLSSYLFLYIFYAYGSSIAVWNHCRPAIAVDATFLKSKYRSVLMISVSKDANNQIFPLAFGIAESENNNSYEWYFSELRNAIGSRDNLIFLSDRHQSIAHGIAKVYPESHHKICIYHLEQNLKRRKVKSEIIKLFQSAARVYRRKEFYLYMSDIAKIDKKTFDYLMEEPPERWARSCNPRRRYDMLTTNIVESMNSVLLEARELPILRMMDFIQVKLRRWFYERRNEAEGTFYDVSCWVEEELKKKIDLAFTLNVFHVDSWRSRVEEEGITFLVDLNKRTCDCFQFQFDELPCIHAIAAIEKRNIKKSNFCSDWYLKESCLKTYERQIHPVGHTDSWIVPESAKSQIIKPPDFKVPLGRRQKKSHIPATESSKITFKCGRCRRIGHNRTSCIYSPAVHLFSRKHRE
;
A
#
# COMPACT_ATOMS: atom_id res chain seq x y z
N MET A 1 -0.14 53.94 -9.59
CA MET A 1 0.93 53.74 -8.59
C MET A 1 0.43 52.77 -7.52
N LYS A 2 0.87 51.50 -7.53
CA LYS A 2 0.61 50.58 -6.41
C LYS A 2 1.59 50.95 -5.30
N ALA A 3 1.08 51.37 -4.14
CA ALA A 3 1.90 51.61 -2.97
C ALA A 3 2.61 50.30 -2.60
N ASP A 4 3.92 50.30 -2.76
CA ASP A 4 4.83 49.24 -2.40
C ASP A 4 4.82 49.13 -0.86
N GLN A 5 3.96 48.28 -0.29
CA GLN A 5 3.91 48.07 1.17
C GLN A 5 5.11 47.22 1.61
N ARG A 6 6.23 47.94 1.84
CA ARG A 6 7.55 47.43 2.20
C ARG A 6 7.66 46.75 3.58
N HIS A 7 6.59 46.56 4.34
CA HIS A 7 6.69 46.09 5.73
C HIS A 7 5.89 44.84 6.12
N THR A 8 5.18 44.18 5.20
CA THR A 8 4.58 42.88 5.54
C THR A 8 5.66 41.80 5.53
N THR A 9 6.22 41.50 6.70
CA THR A 9 7.27 40.49 6.85
C THR A 9 6.70 39.08 6.75
N LEU A 10 7.51 38.12 6.27
CA LEU A 10 7.12 36.71 6.26
C LEU A 10 6.76 36.19 7.66
N LYS A 11 7.37 36.76 8.71
CA LYS A 11 7.09 36.44 10.11
C LYS A 11 5.65 36.79 10.49
N LEU A 12 5.19 37.98 10.12
CA LEU A 12 3.82 38.43 10.37
C LEU A 12 2.80 37.53 9.66
N ILE A 13 2.96 37.34 8.34
CA ILE A 13 2.04 36.50 7.54
C ILE A 13 2.03 35.06 8.08
N SER A 14 3.20 34.49 8.42
CA SER A 14 3.28 33.16 8.99
C SER A 14 2.54 33.05 10.33
N GLY A 15 2.62 34.08 11.18
CA GLY A 15 1.93 34.09 12.48
C GLY A 15 0.41 33.99 12.33
N TYR A 16 -0.16 34.74 11.39
CA TYR A 16 -1.61 34.76 11.16
C TYR A 16 -2.19 33.44 10.66
N ILE A 17 -1.43 32.68 9.87
CA ILE A 17 -1.92 31.45 9.25
C ILE A 17 -1.55 30.18 10.04
N ILE A 18 -0.85 30.31 11.17
CA ILE A 18 -0.39 29.16 11.98
C ILE A 18 -1.58 28.35 12.47
N ASP A 19 -2.63 28.98 12.99
CA ASP A 19 -3.77 28.25 13.54
C ASP A 19 -4.62 27.61 12.43
N ASN A 20 -4.73 28.26 11.27
CA ASN A 20 -5.34 27.65 10.09
C ASN A 20 -4.54 26.43 9.60
N LEU A 21 -3.21 26.45 9.70
CA LEU A 21 -2.35 25.32 9.34
C LEU A 21 -2.37 24.19 10.38
N ARG A 22 -2.78 24.48 11.63
CA ARG A 22 -2.95 23.49 12.70
C ARG A 22 -4.27 22.74 12.59
N ASP A 23 -5.32 23.35 12.00
CA ASP A 23 -6.59 22.67 11.80
C ASP A 23 -6.51 21.69 10.61
N PRO A 24 -6.56 20.37 10.84
CA PRO A 24 -6.47 19.37 9.78
C PRO A 24 -7.67 19.37 8.83
N ARG A 25 -8.75 20.09 9.14
CA ARG A 25 -9.93 20.22 8.28
C ARG A 25 -9.78 21.33 7.23
N PHE A 26 -8.70 22.11 7.28
CA PHE A 26 -8.57 23.33 6.51
C PHE A 26 -7.32 23.32 5.62
N GLU A 27 -7.49 23.40 4.29
CA GLU A 27 -6.36 23.47 3.36
C GLU A 27 -5.89 24.91 3.15
N VAL A 28 -4.69 25.22 3.67
CA VAL A 28 -4.06 26.55 3.52
C VAL A 28 -3.26 26.61 2.22
N THR A 29 -3.87 27.18 1.18
CA THR A 29 -3.23 27.41 -0.14
C THR A 29 -2.64 28.82 -0.24
N PRO A 30 -1.63 29.08 -1.11
CA PRO A 30 -1.11 30.44 -1.32
C PRO A 30 -2.20 31.43 -1.73
N THR A 31 -3.20 30.97 -2.51
CA THR A 31 -4.39 31.75 -2.88
C THR A 31 -5.27 32.09 -1.68
N PHE A 32 -5.46 31.15 -0.75
CA PHE A 32 -6.15 31.42 0.51
C PHE A 32 -5.41 32.50 1.31
N VAL A 33 -4.09 32.38 1.47
CA VAL A 33 -3.28 33.35 2.22
C VAL A 33 -3.32 34.74 1.56
N MET A 34 -3.29 34.82 0.23
CA MET A 34 -3.46 36.09 -0.49
C MET A 34 -4.83 36.71 -0.21
N ALA A 35 -5.91 35.92 -0.30
CA ALA A 35 -7.26 36.40 -0.05
C ALA A 35 -7.46 36.85 1.40
N GLU A 36 -6.90 36.11 2.36
CA GLU A 36 -7.06 36.40 3.79
C GLU A 36 -6.27 37.66 4.19
N MET A 37 -5.05 37.84 3.66
CA MET A 37 -4.26 39.06 3.88
C MET A 37 -4.91 40.29 3.24
N GLN A 38 -5.54 40.13 2.08
CA GLN A 38 -6.31 41.20 1.45
C GLN A 38 -7.57 41.53 2.26
N LYS A 39 -8.28 40.52 2.77
CA LYS A 39 -9.54 40.67 3.51
C LYS A 39 -9.33 41.28 4.90
N LEU A 40 -8.39 40.75 5.68
CA LEU A 40 -8.18 41.15 7.08
C LEU A 40 -7.35 42.43 7.22
N HIS A 41 -6.46 42.69 6.25
CA HIS A 41 -5.45 43.73 6.39
C HIS A 41 -5.33 44.65 5.17
N GLY A 42 -6.11 44.42 4.11
CA GLY A 42 -6.03 45.21 2.88
C GLY A 42 -4.72 45.03 2.11
N LEU A 43 -3.95 43.97 2.39
CA LEU A 43 -2.59 43.78 1.86
C LEU A 43 -2.59 42.89 0.60
N ASP A 44 -2.17 43.46 -0.53
CA ASP A 44 -1.96 42.71 -1.78
C ASP A 44 -0.56 42.07 -1.76
N ILE A 45 -0.49 40.76 -1.50
CA ILE A 45 0.76 40.00 -1.43
C ILE A 45 0.95 39.07 -2.64
N SER A 46 2.19 38.91 -3.09
CA SER A 46 2.47 38.01 -4.21
C SER A 46 2.32 36.53 -3.81
N TYR A 47 1.95 35.70 -4.79
CA TYR A 47 1.85 34.24 -4.63
C TYR A 47 3.11 33.62 -4.02
N HIS A 48 4.29 34.06 -4.46
CA HIS A 48 5.56 33.55 -3.94
C HIS A 48 5.81 33.96 -2.48
N LYS A 49 5.36 35.14 -2.07
CA LYS A 49 5.44 35.61 -0.68
C LYS A 49 4.47 34.82 0.22
N ALA A 50 3.25 34.60 -0.24
CA ALA A 50 2.26 33.74 0.41
C ALA A 50 2.79 32.30 0.58
N TRP A 51 3.37 31.72 -0.49
CA TRP A 51 3.98 30.40 -0.44
C TRP A 51 5.13 30.32 0.57
N ARG A 52 6.05 31.31 0.57
CA ARG A 52 7.13 31.38 1.57
C ARG A 52 6.62 31.53 3.00
N ALA A 53 5.53 32.25 3.21
CA ALA A 53 4.90 32.39 4.53
C ALA A 53 4.30 31.07 5.02
N ILE A 54 3.65 30.30 4.14
CA ILE A 54 3.15 28.94 4.44
C ILE A 54 4.31 28.03 4.81
N GLN A 55 5.42 28.06 4.06
CA GLN A 55 6.60 27.25 4.39
C GLN A 55 7.16 27.62 5.77
N ARG A 56 7.30 28.92 6.07
CA ARG A 56 7.77 29.39 7.37
C ARG A 56 6.84 28.95 8.52
N ALA A 57 5.53 29.14 8.37
CA ALA A 57 4.55 28.71 9.36
C ALA A 57 4.56 27.19 9.56
N SER A 58 4.68 26.43 8.46
CA SER A 58 4.82 24.96 8.52
C SER A 58 6.08 24.54 9.27
N THR A 59 7.21 25.22 9.06
CA THR A 59 8.45 24.99 9.81
C THR A 59 8.28 25.30 11.30
N LEU A 60 7.59 26.38 11.66
CA LEU A 60 7.32 26.73 13.07
C LEU A 60 6.44 25.68 13.78
N ILE A 61 5.51 25.05 13.06
CA ILE A 61 4.63 24.01 13.62
C ILE A 61 5.37 22.66 13.73
N ARG A 62 6.15 22.30 12.70
CA ARG A 62 6.75 20.96 12.55
C ARG A 62 8.16 20.85 13.11
N ALA A 63 8.76 21.97 13.51
CA ALA A 63 10.20 22.17 13.62
C ALA A 63 10.92 21.98 12.27
N THR A 64 12.10 22.55 12.14
CA THR A 64 12.98 22.32 10.99
C THR A 64 13.40 20.85 10.95
N PRO A 65 13.78 20.31 9.76
CA PRO A 65 14.49 19.04 9.71
C PRO A 65 15.66 19.04 10.69
N GLU A 66 16.52 20.06 10.63
CA GLU A 66 17.71 20.21 11.48
C GLU A 66 17.40 20.03 12.97
N GLU A 67 16.40 20.74 13.51
CA GLU A 67 15.97 20.60 14.92
C GLU A 67 15.43 19.19 15.23
N ASN A 68 14.65 18.58 14.34
CA ASN A 68 14.18 17.19 14.55
C ASN A 68 15.33 16.18 14.52
N TYR A 69 16.35 16.47 13.74
CA TYR A 69 17.53 15.62 13.60
C TYR A 69 18.53 15.81 14.76
N GLU A 70 18.61 16.99 15.36
CA GLU A 70 19.34 17.23 16.62
C GLU A 70 18.76 16.42 17.79
N LEU A 71 17.46 16.12 17.74
CA LEU A 71 16.78 15.25 18.71
C LEU A 71 17.01 13.75 18.47
N LEU A 72 17.57 13.35 17.33
CA LEU A 72 17.87 11.95 16.98
C LEU A 72 19.35 11.65 17.24
N SER A 73 19.64 10.52 17.88
CA SER A 73 21.02 10.03 18.04
C SER A 73 21.77 9.96 16.70
N SER A 74 23.06 10.28 16.65
CA SER A 74 23.88 10.19 15.42
C SER A 74 23.92 8.75 14.88
N TYR A 75 23.71 7.76 15.75
CA TYR A 75 23.55 6.36 15.38
C TYR A 75 22.19 6.07 14.70
N LEU A 76 21.15 6.85 15.03
CA LEU A 76 19.81 6.79 14.42
C LEU A 76 19.76 7.46 13.04
N PHE A 77 20.81 8.12 12.57
CA PHE A 77 20.84 8.71 11.23
C PHE A 77 21.08 7.69 10.11
N LEU A 78 21.73 6.57 10.41
CA LEU A 78 21.98 5.50 9.44
C LEU A 78 20.82 4.53 9.39
N TYR A 79 20.31 4.14 10.55
CA TYR A 79 19.34 3.06 10.70
C TYR A 79 18.38 3.32 11.87
N ILE A 80 17.07 3.37 11.59
CA ILE A 80 16.01 3.41 12.62
C ILE A 80 15.03 2.29 12.35
N PHE A 81 14.88 1.37 13.29
CA PHE A 81 13.79 0.38 13.24
C PHE A 81 12.77 0.73 14.31
N TYR A 82 11.48 0.66 13.95
CA TYR A 82 10.43 0.68 14.94
C TYR A 82 9.21 -0.11 14.49
N ALA A 83 8.57 -0.72 15.48
CA ALA A 83 7.29 -1.41 15.35
C ALA A 83 6.48 -1.12 16.62
N TYR A 84 5.17 -1.03 16.48
CA TYR A 84 4.30 -0.81 17.64
C TYR A 84 4.15 -2.13 18.40
N GLY A 85 4.31 -2.11 19.72
CA GLY A 85 4.16 -3.31 20.56
C GLY A 85 2.82 -4.03 20.34
N SER A 86 1.78 -3.27 20.01
CA SER A 86 0.46 -3.81 19.62
C SER A 86 0.53 -4.58 18.30
N SER A 87 1.20 -4.07 17.27
CA SER A 87 1.42 -4.79 16.01
C SER A 87 2.27 -6.05 16.18
N ILE A 88 3.30 -6.00 17.03
CA ILE A 88 4.17 -7.14 17.32
C ILE A 88 3.37 -8.25 18.02
N ALA A 89 2.67 -7.91 19.10
CA ALA A 89 2.00 -8.88 19.95
C ALA A 89 0.89 -9.65 19.22
N VAL A 90 0.19 -9.00 18.29
CA VAL A 90 -0.97 -9.57 17.59
C VAL A 90 -0.61 -10.17 16.22
N TRP A 91 0.67 -10.12 15.82
CA TRP A 91 1.16 -10.65 14.54
C TRP A 91 0.72 -12.10 14.30
N ASN A 92 0.66 -12.92 15.35
CA ASN A 92 0.26 -14.31 15.28
C ASN A 92 -1.20 -14.54 14.87
N HIS A 93 -2.03 -13.49 14.83
CA HIS A 93 -3.42 -13.54 14.36
C HIS A 93 -3.58 -13.07 12.90
N CYS A 94 -2.51 -12.53 12.30
CA CYS A 94 -2.47 -12.19 10.88
C CYS A 94 -1.97 -13.37 10.04
N ARG A 95 -2.28 -13.34 8.74
CA ARG A 95 -1.80 -14.35 7.78
C ARG A 95 -0.26 -14.36 7.77
N PRO A 96 0.41 -15.53 7.70
CA PRO A 96 1.88 -15.62 7.69
C PRO A 96 2.47 -15.21 6.33
N ALA A 97 2.12 -14.01 5.87
CA ALA A 97 2.60 -13.41 4.63
C ALA A 97 2.93 -11.93 4.89
N ILE A 98 4.14 -11.52 4.53
CA ILE A 98 4.65 -10.16 4.70
C ILE A 98 4.97 -9.61 3.32
N ALA A 99 4.33 -8.52 2.93
CA ALA A 99 4.75 -7.72 1.79
C ALA A 99 5.74 -6.65 2.25
N VAL A 100 6.84 -6.52 1.51
CA VAL A 100 7.92 -5.59 1.84
C VAL A 100 8.18 -4.70 0.64
N ASP A 101 8.36 -3.41 0.90
CA ASP A 101 8.83 -2.44 -0.08
C ASP A 101 9.65 -1.33 0.60
N ALA A 102 10.39 -0.59 -0.21
CA ALA A 102 11.19 0.53 0.20
C ALA A 102 10.86 1.76 -0.65
N THR A 103 10.81 2.94 -0.02
CA THR A 103 10.50 4.17 -0.73
C THR A 103 11.34 5.34 -0.23
N PHE A 104 11.85 6.16 -1.16
CA PHE A 104 12.68 7.31 -0.79
C PHE A 104 11.91 8.36 0.00
N LEU A 105 12.47 8.81 1.12
CA LEU A 105 12.01 10.00 1.80
C LEU A 105 12.33 11.24 0.94
N LYS A 106 11.41 12.20 0.93
CA LYS A 106 11.58 13.46 0.19
C LYS A 106 12.16 14.58 1.07
N SER A 107 12.48 14.26 2.32
CA SER A 107 13.12 15.17 3.26
C SER A 107 14.55 15.52 2.81
N LYS A 108 15.19 16.47 3.51
CA LYS A 108 16.53 16.98 3.16
C LYS A 108 17.58 15.87 3.01
N TYR A 109 17.47 14.78 3.76
CA TYR A 109 18.51 13.77 3.92
C TYR A 109 18.29 12.49 3.08
N ARG A 110 17.25 12.46 2.22
CA ARG A 110 17.02 11.44 1.17
C ARG A 110 17.16 9.95 1.58
N SER A 111 16.99 9.63 2.86
CA SER A 111 16.99 8.26 3.37
C SER A 111 15.85 7.42 2.75
N VAL A 112 15.90 6.11 2.95
CA VAL A 112 14.92 5.15 2.47
C VAL A 112 14.01 4.73 3.62
N LEU A 113 12.70 4.79 3.41
CA LEU A 113 11.69 4.23 4.31
C LEU A 113 11.35 2.81 3.86
N MET A 114 11.68 1.83 4.69
CA MET A 114 11.39 0.41 4.51
C MET A 114 10.11 0.07 5.25
N ILE A 115 9.20 -0.65 4.62
CA ILE A 115 7.87 -0.94 5.16
C ILE A 115 7.59 -2.43 5.04
N SER A 116 7.17 -3.03 6.15
CA SER A 116 6.62 -4.38 6.20
C SER A 116 5.15 -4.32 6.57
N VAL A 117 4.31 -4.93 5.74
CA VAL A 117 2.86 -5.04 5.98
C VAL A 117 2.38 -6.46 5.76
N SER A 118 1.28 -6.83 6.40
CA SER A 118 0.57 -8.08 6.18
C SER A 118 -0.91 -7.83 5.90
N LYS A 119 -1.70 -8.90 5.93
CA LYS A 119 -3.15 -8.88 5.86
C LYS A 119 -3.75 -9.45 7.15
N ASP A 120 -4.74 -8.75 7.66
CA ASP A 120 -5.59 -9.27 8.72
C ASP A 120 -6.64 -10.25 8.16
N ALA A 121 -7.52 -10.71 9.06
CA ALA A 121 -8.59 -11.63 8.70
C ALA A 121 -9.62 -11.01 7.75
N ASN A 122 -9.84 -9.69 7.81
CA ASN A 122 -10.75 -8.96 6.94
C ASN A 122 -10.13 -8.54 5.60
N ASN A 123 -8.97 -9.09 5.24
CA ASN A 123 -8.24 -8.80 4.00
C ASN A 123 -7.79 -7.32 3.89
N GLN A 124 -7.70 -6.62 5.02
CA GLN A 124 -7.22 -5.24 5.11
C GLN A 124 -5.71 -5.20 5.35
N ILE A 125 -5.07 -4.08 4.95
CA ILE A 125 -3.63 -3.86 5.13
C ILE A 125 -3.31 -3.73 6.61
N PHE A 126 -2.43 -4.58 7.14
CA PHE A 126 -1.97 -4.54 8.53
C PHE A 126 -0.48 -4.14 8.61
N PRO A 127 -0.15 -2.91 9.02
CA PRO A 127 1.24 -2.48 9.15
C PRO A 127 1.96 -3.15 10.32
N LEU A 128 3.09 -3.79 10.03
CA LEU A 128 3.90 -4.51 11.02
C LEU A 128 5.03 -3.65 11.57
N ALA A 129 5.90 -3.17 10.69
CA ALA A 129 7.14 -2.50 11.08
C ALA A 129 7.60 -1.50 10.02
N PHE A 130 8.39 -0.54 10.46
CA PHE A 130 8.98 0.52 9.64
C PHE A 130 10.48 0.60 9.90
N GLY A 131 11.23 0.90 8.85
CA GLY A 131 12.68 1.07 8.90
C GLY A 131 13.07 2.35 8.18
N ILE A 132 14.09 3.05 8.68
CA ILE A 132 14.77 4.11 7.95
C ILE A 132 16.20 3.64 7.74
N ALA A 133 16.66 3.66 6.50
CA ALA A 133 18.00 3.26 6.11
C ALA A 133 18.64 4.31 5.20
N GLU A 134 19.96 4.31 5.07
CA GLU A 134 20.67 5.24 4.18
C GLU A 134 20.33 5.02 2.70
N SER A 135 20.31 3.76 2.25
CA SER A 135 20.04 3.40 0.84
C SER A 135 19.53 1.96 0.70
N GLU A 136 18.98 1.62 -0.47
CA GLU A 136 18.55 0.25 -0.82
C GLU A 136 19.75 -0.61 -1.22
N ASN A 137 20.43 -1.17 -0.23
CA ASN A 137 21.59 -2.06 -0.44
C ASN A 137 21.51 -3.31 0.46
N ASN A 138 22.42 -4.26 0.25
CA ASN A 138 22.42 -5.54 0.97
C ASN A 138 22.49 -5.36 2.50
N ASN A 139 23.35 -4.46 2.98
CA ASN A 139 23.52 -4.20 4.42
C ASN A 139 22.23 -3.64 5.04
N SER A 140 21.57 -2.71 4.34
CA SER A 140 20.31 -2.12 4.81
C SER A 140 19.19 -3.15 4.94
N TYR A 141 19.01 -4.03 3.94
CA TYR A 141 17.97 -5.07 3.99
C TYR A 141 18.31 -6.16 4.99
N GLU A 142 19.57 -6.57 5.10
CA GLU A 142 20.01 -7.52 6.11
C GLU A 142 19.75 -6.99 7.53
N TRP A 143 20.14 -5.74 7.80
CA TRP A 143 19.87 -5.09 9.07
C TRP A 143 18.36 -5.00 9.33
N TYR A 144 17.58 -4.49 8.38
CA TYR A 144 16.14 -4.31 8.56
C TYR A 144 15.42 -5.63 8.83
N PHE A 145 15.76 -6.70 8.09
CA PHE A 145 15.19 -8.02 8.33
C PHE A 145 15.65 -8.62 9.65
N SER A 146 16.88 -8.34 10.10
CA SER A 146 17.37 -8.80 11.40
C SER A 146 16.57 -8.16 12.54
N GLU A 147 16.34 -6.85 12.47
CA GLU A 147 15.48 -6.15 13.45
C GLU A 147 14.02 -6.62 13.37
N LEU A 148 13.50 -6.86 12.16
CA LEU A 148 12.17 -7.45 11.99
C LEU A 148 12.10 -8.83 12.67
N ARG A 149 13.11 -9.69 12.47
CA ARG A 149 13.15 -11.03 13.08
C ARG A 149 13.25 -10.96 14.60
N ASN A 150 14.02 -10.02 15.13
CA ASN A 150 14.09 -9.78 16.57
C ASN A 150 12.73 -9.34 17.14
N ALA A 151 11.99 -8.51 16.41
CA ALA A 151 10.69 -7.99 16.85
C ALA A 151 9.57 -9.03 16.76
N ILE A 152 9.42 -9.73 15.64
CA ILE A 152 8.25 -10.58 15.37
C ILE A 152 8.56 -12.09 15.25
N GLY A 153 9.83 -12.46 15.36
CA GLY A 153 10.28 -13.83 15.17
C GLY A 153 10.11 -14.32 13.72
N SER A 154 9.95 -15.63 13.59
CA SER A 154 9.62 -16.33 12.33
C SER A 154 8.49 -17.32 12.58
N ARG A 155 7.81 -17.74 11.51
CA ARG A 155 6.64 -18.62 11.57
C ARG A 155 6.73 -19.70 10.50
N ASP A 156 6.14 -20.86 10.78
CA ASP A 156 5.99 -21.90 9.79
C ASP A 156 5.20 -21.39 8.58
N ASN A 157 5.68 -21.73 7.39
CA ASN A 157 5.11 -21.29 6.11
C ASN A 157 5.14 -19.77 5.87
N LEU A 158 5.98 -19.02 6.61
CA LEU A 158 6.13 -17.58 6.38
C LEU A 158 6.55 -17.29 4.94
N ILE A 159 5.81 -16.38 4.30
CA ILE A 159 6.09 -15.90 2.96
C ILE A 159 6.47 -14.42 3.01
N PHE A 160 7.54 -14.08 2.31
CA PHE A 160 7.84 -12.70 1.95
C PHE A 160 7.44 -12.46 0.50
N LEU A 161 6.75 -11.36 0.23
CA LEU A 161 6.38 -10.91 -1.10
C LEU A 161 6.98 -9.53 -1.35
N SER A 162 7.82 -9.40 -2.37
CA SER A 162 8.42 -8.13 -2.74
C SER A 162 8.49 -7.98 -4.26
N ASP A 163 9.06 -6.88 -4.72
CA ASP A 163 9.57 -6.79 -6.08
C ASP A 163 10.77 -7.74 -6.33
N ARG A 164 11.44 -7.60 -7.48
CA ARG A 164 12.62 -8.41 -7.85
C ARG A 164 13.95 -7.73 -7.47
N HIS A 165 13.97 -6.84 -6.48
CA HIS A 165 15.21 -6.18 -6.06
C HIS A 165 16.16 -7.20 -5.40
N GLN A 166 17.39 -7.30 -5.91
CA GLN A 166 18.35 -8.33 -5.49
C GLN A 166 18.73 -8.23 -4.02
N SER A 167 18.84 -7.01 -3.48
CA SER A 167 19.18 -6.81 -2.07
C SER A 167 18.08 -7.27 -1.11
N ILE A 168 16.81 -7.22 -1.53
CA ILE A 168 15.70 -7.78 -0.75
C ILE A 168 15.82 -9.29 -0.69
N ALA A 169 16.02 -9.94 -1.84
CA ALA A 169 16.20 -11.38 -1.92
C ALA A 169 17.39 -11.86 -1.09
N HIS A 170 18.51 -11.11 -1.13
CA HIS A 170 19.69 -11.39 -0.31
C HIS A 170 19.38 -11.33 1.19
N GLY A 171 18.76 -10.23 1.65
CA GLY A 171 18.42 -10.05 3.06
C GLY A 171 17.46 -11.14 3.58
N ILE A 172 16.42 -11.49 2.82
CA ILE A 172 15.48 -12.56 3.20
C ILE A 172 16.20 -13.90 3.26
N ALA A 173 16.99 -14.26 2.24
CA ALA A 173 17.70 -15.54 2.21
C ALA A 173 18.69 -15.70 3.38
N LYS A 174 19.32 -14.60 3.79
CA LYS A 174 20.30 -14.59 4.89
C LYS A 174 19.63 -14.62 6.27
N VAL A 175 18.58 -13.82 6.46
CA VAL A 175 17.95 -13.65 7.79
C VAL A 175 16.80 -14.61 8.04
N TYR A 176 16.08 -15.05 7.00
CA TYR A 176 14.94 -15.96 7.07
C TYR A 176 15.11 -17.14 6.09
N PRO A 177 16.15 -17.97 6.21
CA PRO A 177 16.40 -19.09 5.30
C PRO A 177 15.25 -20.12 5.27
N GLU A 178 14.44 -20.19 6.32
CA GLU A 178 13.26 -21.04 6.44
C GLU A 178 12.01 -20.51 5.71
N SER A 179 12.01 -19.21 5.37
CA SER A 179 10.87 -18.54 4.75
C SER A 179 10.88 -18.69 3.23
N HIS A 180 9.77 -18.32 2.61
CA HIS A 180 9.62 -18.38 1.16
C HIS A 180 9.59 -16.99 0.55
N HIS A 181 10.57 -16.66 -0.29
CA HIS A 181 10.57 -15.40 -1.02
C HIS A 181 9.84 -15.51 -2.36
N LYS A 182 8.73 -14.78 -2.47
CA LYS A 182 7.86 -14.69 -3.64
C LYS A 182 8.01 -13.34 -4.32
N ILE A 183 7.86 -13.34 -5.64
CA ILE A 183 8.00 -12.16 -6.47
C ILE A 183 6.62 -11.69 -6.91
N CYS A 184 6.41 -10.38 -6.84
CA CYS A 184 5.21 -9.70 -7.32
C CYS A 184 5.03 -9.89 -8.85
N ILE A 185 3.89 -10.48 -9.24
CA ILE A 185 3.60 -10.74 -10.66
C ILE A 185 3.40 -9.45 -11.47
N TYR A 186 2.95 -8.37 -10.83
CA TYR A 186 2.84 -7.06 -11.46
C TYR A 186 4.21 -6.50 -11.83
N HIS A 187 5.19 -6.56 -10.92
CA HIS A 187 6.57 -6.14 -11.21
C HIS A 187 7.22 -6.99 -12.29
N LEU A 188 6.95 -8.31 -12.29
CA LEU A 188 7.39 -9.19 -13.36
C LEU A 188 6.77 -8.81 -14.71
N GLU A 189 5.48 -8.47 -14.74
CA GLU A 189 4.80 -7.95 -15.92
C GLU A 189 5.41 -6.63 -16.43
N GLN A 190 5.74 -5.69 -15.52
CA GLN A 190 6.40 -4.44 -15.90
C GLN A 190 7.76 -4.69 -16.54
N ASN A 191 8.50 -5.70 -16.09
CA ASN A 191 9.75 -6.10 -16.72
C ASN A 191 9.53 -6.67 -18.14
N LEU A 192 8.48 -7.46 -18.35
CA LEU A 192 8.09 -7.92 -19.70
C LEU A 192 7.73 -6.73 -20.61
N LYS A 193 6.98 -5.75 -20.09
CA LYS A 193 6.65 -4.51 -20.83
C LYS A 193 7.90 -3.71 -21.20
N ARG A 194 8.86 -3.55 -20.28
CA ARG A 194 10.16 -2.91 -20.56
C ARG A 194 10.96 -3.64 -21.64
N ARG A 195 10.86 -4.97 -21.69
CA ARG A 195 11.43 -5.82 -22.75
C ARG A 195 10.63 -5.79 -24.06
N LYS A 196 9.59 -4.95 -24.16
CA LYS A 196 8.71 -4.78 -25.32
C LYS A 196 8.01 -6.07 -25.75
N VAL A 197 7.71 -6.95 -24.79
CA VAL A 197 6.94 -8.18 -25.02
C VAL A 197 5.51 -7.81 -25.47
N LYS A 198 4.99 -8.53 -26.45
CA LYS A 198 3.65 -8.28 -27.02
C LYS A 198 2.55 -8.48 -25.95
N SER A 199 1.48 -7.70 -26.08
CA SER A 199 0.35 -7.75 -25.15
C SER A 199 -0.34 -9.12 -25.10
N GLU A 200 -0.37 -9.86 -26.20
CA GLU A 200 -0.90 -11.23 -26.27
C GLU A 200 -0.14 -12.19 -25.33
N ILE A 201 1.19 -12.12 -25.33
CA ILE A 201 2.06 -12.95 -24.49
C ILE A 201 1.92 -12.53 -23.02
N ILE A 202 1.80 -11.22 -22.76
CA ILE A 202 1.56 -10.70 -21.41
C ILE A 202 0.25 -11.28 -20.85
N LYS A 203 -0.81 -11.38 -21.65
CA LYS A 203 -2.08 -12.02 -21.21
C LYS A 203 -1.87 -13.49 -20.87
N LEU A 204 -1.14 -14.24 -21.70
CA LEU A 204 -0.81 -15.65 -21.40
C LEU A 204 -0.01 -15.79 -20.10
N PHE A 205 0.98 -14.93 -19.88
CA PHE A 205 1.72 -14.87 -18.62
C PHE A 205 0.81 -14.59 -17.43
N GLN A 206 -0.10 -13.62 -17.54
CA GLN A 206 -1.05 -13.28 -16.47
C GLN A 206 -1.97 -14.46 -16.14
N SER A 207 -2.41 -15.23 -17.14
CA SER A 207 -3.18 -16.47 -16.95
C SER A 207 -2.32 -17.54 -16.28
N ALA A 208 -1.12 -17.82 -16.79
CA ALA A 208 -0.18 -18.79 -16.23
C ALA A 208 0.09 -18.50 -14.74
N ALA A 209 0.33 -17.24 -14.39
CA ALA A 209 0.64 -16.85 -13.02
C ALA A 209 -0.50 -17.10 -12.01
N ARG A 210 -1.76 -17.09 -12.45
CA ARG A 210 -2.96 -17.11 -11.59
C ARG A 210 -3.69 -18.43 -11.50
N VAL A 211 -3.52 -19.33 -12.48
CA VAL A 211 -4.23 -20.61 -12.45
C VAL A 211 -3.91 -21.42 -11.20
N TYR A 212 -4.90 -22.15 -10.72
CA TYR A 212 -4.79 -23.01 -9.55
C TYR A 212 -4.25 -24.40 -9.91
N ARG A 213 -4.51 -24.90 -11.14
CA ARG A 213 -4.06 -26.22 -11.58
C ARG A 213 -2.72 -26.15 -12.31
N ARG A 214 -1.78 -27.01 -11.90
CA ARG A 214 -0.45 -27.07 -12.51
C ARG A 214 -0.47 -27.53 -13.98
N LYS A 215 -1.47 -28.34 -14.37
CA LYS A 215 -1.70 -28.71 -15.77
C LYS A 215 -1.97 -27.48 -16.64
N GLU A 216 -2.83 -26.56 -16.17
CA GLU A 216 -3.17 -25.34 -16.92
C GLU A 216 -1.96 -24.40 -17.02
N PHE A 217 -1.15 -24.31 -15.97
CA PHE A 217 0.09 -23.54 -16.01
C PHE A 217 1.00 -24.00 -17.15
N TYR A 218 1.24 -25.30 -17.28
CA TYR A 218 2.10 -25.83 -18.34
C TYR A 218 1.51 -25.62 -19.74
N LEU A 219 0.18 -25.64 -19.90
CA LEU A 219 -0.46 -25.30 -21.16
C LEU A 219 -0.15 -23.85 -21.56
N TYR A 220 -0.37 -22.88 -20.67
CA TYR A 220 -0.04 -21.48 -20.94
C TYR A 220 1.46 -21.27 -21.19
N MET A 221 2.33 -21.92 -20.42
CA MET A 221 3.78 -21.81 -20.63
C MET A 221 4.22 -22.42 -21.97
N SER A 222 3.61 -23.53 -22.39
CA SER A 222 3.82 -24.10 -23.72
C SER A 222 3.40 -23.11 -24.82
N ASP A 223 2.25 -22.45 -24.68
CA ASP A 223 1.77 -21.49 -25.67
C ASP A 223 2.65 -20.23 -25.73
N ILE A 224 3.17 -19.76 -24.59
CA ILE A 224 4.20 -18.72 -24.56
C ILE A 224 5.45 -19.19 -25.33
N ALA A 225 5.92 -20.42 -25.09
CA ALA A 225 7.11 -20.94 -25.76
C ALA A 225 6.95 -21.06 -27.29
N LYS A 226 5.74 -21.41 -27.76
CA LYS A 226 5.41 -21.49 -29.19
C LYS A 226 5.40 -20.10 -29.86
N ILE A 227 4.85 -19.09 -29.18
CA ILE A 227 4.71 -17.74 -29.75
C ILE A 227 6.01 -16.93 -29.62
N ASP A 228 6.67 -17.02 -28.46
CA ASP A 228 7.91 -16.30 -28.15
C ASP A 228 8.76 -17.06 -27.14
N LYS A 229 9.63 -17.93 -27.69
CA LYS A 229 10.58 -18.72 -26.92
C LYS A 229 11.49 -17.88 -26.02
N LYS A 230 11.89 -16.67 -26.45
CA LYS A 230 12.75 -15.78 -25.65
C LYS A 230 12.05 -15.31 -24.37
N THR A 231 10.76 -15.00 -24.46
CA THR A 231 9.96 -14.66 -23.28
C THR A 231 9.78 -15.86 -22.35
N PHE A 232 9.54 -17.05 -22.90
CA PHE A 232 9.51 -18.28 -22.10
C PHE A 232 10.82 -18.49 -21.33
N ASP A 233 11.96 -18.41 -22.01
CA ASP A 233 13.28 -18.65 -21.39
C ASP A 233 13.54 -17.62 -20.28
N TYR A 234 13.20 -16.36 -20.50
CA TYR A 234 13.28 -15.32 -19.47
C TYR A 234 12.40 -15.61 -18.24
N LEU A 235 11.15 -16.06 -18.45
CA LEU A 235 10.25 -16.39 -17.33
C LEU A 235 10.76 -17.58 -16.51
N MET A 236 11.49 -18.49 -17.16
CA MET A 236 12.09 -19.66 -16.52
C MET A 236 13.44 -19.38 -15.85
N GLU A 237 14.06 -18.21 -16.05
CA GLU A 237 15.21 -17.75 -15.25
C GLU A 237 14.84 -17.66 -13.76
N GLU A 238 13.59 -17.31 -13.45
CA GLU A 238 13.05 -17.37 -12.10
C GLU A 238 12.24 -18.66 -11.91
N PRO A 239 12.50 -19.44 -10.85
CA PRO A 239 11.70 -20.62 -10.55
C PRO A 239 10.21 -20.27 -10.49
N PRO A 240 9.33 -20.96 -11.24
CA PRO A 240 7.88 -20.72 -11.21
C PRO A 240 7.28 -20.74 -9.81
N GLU A 241 7.85 -21.50 -8.89
CA GLU A 241 7.52 -21.56 -7.46
C GLU A 241 7.58 -20.19 -6.76
N ARG A 242 8.28 -19.19 -7.33
CA ARG A 242 8.41 -17.82 -6.81
C ARG A 242 7.34 -16.87 -7.31
N TRP A 243 6.69 -17.13 -8.45
CA TRP A 243 5.75 -16.18 -9.05
C TRP A 243 4.40 -16.79 -9.48
N ALA A 244 4.35 -18.07 -9.86
CA ALA A 244 3.12 -18.75 -10.25
C ALA A 244 2.38 -19.37 -9.04
N ARG A 245 1.06 -19.25 -9.02
CA ARG A 245 0.20 -19.77 -7.95
C ARG A 245 0.25 -21.30 -7.87
N SER A 246 -0.04 -21.99 -8.97
CA SER A 246 -0.13 -23.46 -9.03
C SER A 246 1.19 -24.20 -8.89
N CYS A 247 2.33 -23.52 -9.10
CA CYS A 247 3.66 -24.11 -8.92
C CYS A 247 4.14 -24.04 -7.48
N ASN A 248 3.52 -23.22 -6.62
CA ASN A 248 4.02 -23.05 -5.27
C ASN A 248 3.68 -24.27 -4.39
N PRO A 249 4.66 -24.90 -3.71
CA PRO A 249 4.39 -25.97 -2.76
C PRO A 249 3.63 -25.52 -1.51
N ARG A 250 3.55 -24.20 -1.24
CA ARG A 250 2.95 -23.64 -0.02
C ARG A 250 1.88 -22.57 -0.31
N ARG A 251 1.06 -22.27 0.70
CA ARG A 251 -0.14 -21.42 0.58
C ARG A 251 0.24 -19.94 0.55
N ARG A 252 -0.14 -19.18 -0.50
CA ARG A 252 0.13 -17.72 -0.58
C ARG A 252 -1.03 -16.84 -0.11
N TYR A 253 -2.12 -17.40 0.40
CA TYR A 253 -3.28 -16.65 0.90
C TYR A 253 -3.78 -15.57 -0.10
N ASP A 254 -3.79 -15.93 -1.39
CA ASP A 254 -4.12 -15.07 -2.54
C ASP A 254 -3.17 -13.88 -2.82
N MET A 255 -2.02 -13.78 -2.13
CA MET A 255 -1.06 -12.69 -2.36
C MET A 255 -0.13 -12.98 -3.54
N LEU A 256 -0.47 -12.42 -4.71
CA LEU A 256 0.37 -12.45 -5.92
C LEU A 256 1.03 -11.10 -6.24
N THR A 257 0.56 -10.01 -5.64
CA THR A 257 1.08 -8.66 -5.88
C THR A 257 1.43 -7.94 -4.58
N THR A 258 2.36 -7.00 -4.65
CA THR A 258 2.74 -6.09 -3.56
C THR A 258 1.72 -4.97 -3.32
N ASN A 259 0.49 -5.05 -3.87
CA ASN A 259 -0.51 -3.99 -3.81
C ASN A 259 -0.76 -3.46 -2.38
N ILE A 260 -0.68 -4.32 -1.37
CA ILE A 260 -0.89 -3.92 0.03
C ILE A 260 0.21 -2.97 0.54
N VAL A 261 1.47 -3.19 0.15
CA VAL A 261 2.58 -2.32 0.57
C VAL A 261 2.64 -1.06 -0.31
N GLU A 262 2.30 -1.17 -1.60
CA GLU A 262 2.12 0.01 -2.48
C GLU A 262 1.00 0.95 -1.99
N SER A 263 -0.08 0.36 -1.50
CA SER A 263 -1.19 1.11 -0.89
C SER A 263 -0.77 1.76 0.43
N MET A 264 0.06 1.08 1.23
CA MET A 264 0.65 1.70 2.43
C MET A 264 1.58 2.86 2.06
N ASN A 265 2.43 2.70 1.06
CA ASN A 265 3.25 3.80 0.52
C ASN A 265 2.39 5.00 0.10
N SER A 266 1.25 4.74 -0.53
CA SER A 266 0.30 5.77 -0.95
C SER A 266 -0.27 6.53 0.25
N VAL A 267 -0.61 5.83 1.33
CA VAL A 267 -1.05 6.44 2.61
C VAL A 267 0.04 7.33 3.21
N LEU A 268 1.31 7.01 3.01
CA LEU A 268 2.46 7.73 3.56
C LEU A 268 3.04 8.80 2.63
N LEU A 269 2.43 9.08 1.48
CA LEU A 269 2.95 10.04 0.50
C LEU A 269 3.24 11.43 1.09
N GLU A 270 2.34 11.94 1.92
CA GLU A 270 2.50 13.23 2.61
C GLU A 270 3.53 13.13 3.75
N ALA A 271 3.52 12.01 4.47
CA ALA A 271 4.42 11.77 5.60
C ALA A 271 5.90 11.75 5.18
N ARG A 272 6.19 11.30 3.95
CA ARG A 272 7.54 11.26 3.36
C ARG A 272 8.18 12.64 3.17
N GLU A 273 7.40 13.71 3.20
CA GLU A 273 7.89 15.09 3.11
C GLU A 273 8.16 15.71 4.49
N LEU A 274 7.72 15.05 5.56
CA LEU A 274 7.90 15.50 6.93
C LEU A 274 9.30 15.15 7.46
N PRO A 275 9.80 15.89 8.47
CA PRO A 275 10.89 15.43 9.30
C PRO A 275 10.59 14.06 9.93
N ILE A 276 11.62 13.26 10.23
CA ILE A 276 11.48 11.86 10.67
C ILE A 276 10.52 11.73 11.86
N LEU A 277 10.72 12.51 12.93
CA LEU A 277 9.87 12.43 14.13
C LEU A 277 8.41 12.77 13.79
N ARG A 278 8.16 13.75 12.92
CA ARG A 278 6.82 14.10 12.46
C ARG A 278 6.19 13.06 11.55
N MET A 279 7.00 12.35 10.77
CA MET A 279 6.54 11.20 10.00
C MET A 279 6.14 10.05 10.94
N MET A 280 6.92 9.80 12.00
CA MET A 280 6.58 8.80 13.02
C MET A 280 5.29 9.16 13.76
N ASP A 281 5.11 10.43 14.16
CA ASP A 281 3.84 10.94 14.72
C ASP A 281 2.66 10.69 13.77
N PHE A 282 2.83 11.01 12.48
CA PHE A 282 1.80 10.77 11.46
C PHE A 282 1.42 9.30 11.37
N ILE A 283 2.41 8.40 11.32
CA ILE A 283 2.21 6.95 11.28
C ILE A 283 1.48 6.49 12.54
N GLN A 284 1.89 6.96 13.74
CA GLN A 284 1.23 6.62 15.00
C GLN A 284 -0.25 7.00 14.98
N VAL A 285 -0.57 8.23 14.56
CA VAL A 285 -1.95 8.72 14.49
C VAL A 285 -2.78 7.89 13.53
N LYS A 286 -2.23 7.53 12.35
CA LYS A 286 -2.91 6.67 11.37
C LYS A 286 -3.18 5.28 11.93
N LEU A 287 -2.17 4.61 12.49
CA LEU A 287 -2.34 3.25 13.01
C LEU A 287 -3.29 3.21 14.21
N ARG A 288 -3.19 4.17 15.13
CA ARG A 288 -4.14 4.28 16.25
C ARG A 288 -5.59 4.35 15.75
N ARG A 289 -5.85 5.20 14.75
CA ARG A 289 -7.17 5.31 14.15
C ARG A 289 -7.62 3.98 13.53
N TRP A 290 -6.77 3.32 12.74
CA TRP A 290 -7.08 2.04 12.12
C TRP A 290 -7.37 0.95 13.16
N PHE A 291 -6.56 0.84 14.22
CA PHE A 291 -6.78 -0.12 15.30
C PHE A 291 -8.14 0.10 15.97
N TYR A 292 -8.51 1.35 16.23
CA TYR A 292 -9.82 1.69 16.83
C TYR A 292 -10.98 1.36 15.89
N GLU A 293 -10.94 1.86 14.64
CA GLU A 293 -12.02 1.66 13.67
C GLU A 293 -12.25 0.17 13.37
N ARG A 294 -11.17 -0.59 13.16
CA ARG A 294 -11.25 -2.02 12.80
C ARG A 294 -11.64 -2.91 13.97
N ARG A 295 -11.28 -2.54 15.20
CA ARG A 295 -11.81 -3.19 16.40
C ARG A 295 -13.33 -3.05 16.46
N ASN A 296 -13.83 -1.83 16.32
CA ASN A 296 -15.28 -1.57 16.36
C ASN A 296 -16.01 -2.30 15.22
N GLU A 297 -15.42 -2.36 14.03
CA GLU A 297 -15.95 -3.14 12.90
C GLU A 297 -16.03 -4.65 13.25
N ALA A 298 -14.97 -5.20 13.82
CA ALA A 298 -14.92 -6.61 14.23
C ALA A 298 -15.93 -6.92 15.36
N GLU A 299 -16.07 -6.05 16.35
CA GLU A 299 -17.04 -6.17 17.44
C GLU A 299 -18.48 -6.11 16.94
N GLY A 300 -18.77 -5.20 16.01
CA GLY A 300 -20.08 -5.02 15.39
C GLY A 300 -20.48 -6.08 14.37
N THR A 301 -19.58 -7.00 14.00
CA THR A 301 -19.86 -8.06 13.03
C THR A 301 -20.69 -9.19 13.67
N PHE A 302 -21.77 -9.64 13.03
CA PHE A 302 -22.60 -10.76 13.52
C PHE A 302 -22.24 -12.12 12.90
N TYR A 303 -21.32 -12.14 11.94
CA TYR A 303 -20.85 -13.36 11.27
C TYR A 303 -19.76 -14.08 12.10
N ASP A 304 -19.62 -15.39 11.91
CA ASP A 304 -18.51 -16.16 12.50
C ASP A 304 -17.16 -15.84 11.83
N VAL A 305 -17.22 -15.35 10.60
CA VAL A 305 -16.08 -14.95 9.76
C VAL A 305 -16.02 -13.43 9.65
N SER A 306 -14.93 -12.91 9.09
CA SER A 306 -14.85 -11.47 8.78
C SER A 306 -15.93 -11.07 7.75
N CYS A 307 -16.31 -9.78 7.74
CA CYS A 307 -17.26 -9.23 6.76
C CYS A 307 -16.83 -9.51 5.31
N TRP A 308 -15.54 -9.31 4.99
CA TRP A 308 -15.00 -9.60 3.67
C TRP A 308 -15.21 -11.05 3.25
N VAL A 309 -14.99 -12.01 4.15
CA VAL A 309 -15.15 -13.44 3.85
C VAL A 309 -16.61 -13.77 3.58
N GLU A 310 -17.52 -13.26 4.40
CA GLU A 310 -18.95 -13.46 4.21
C GLU A 310 -19.42 -12.93 2.85
N GLU A 311 -18.98 -11.73 2.47
CA GLU A 311 -19.26 -11.15 1.15
C GLU A 311 -18.67 -12.00 0.02
N GLU A 312 -17.45 -12.52 0.19
CA GLU A 312 -16.78 -13.34 -0.80
C GLU A 312 -17.44 -14.71 -0.98
N LEU A 313 -17.93 -15.30 0.10
CA LEU A 313 -18.75 -16.52 0.04
C LEU A 313 -20.06 -16.24 -0.68
N LYS A 314 -20.75 -15.13 -0.36
CA LYS A 314 -22.03 -14.74 -1.01
C LYS A 314 -21.90 -14.58 -2.52
N LYS A 315 -20.85 -13.93 -3.02
CA LYS A 315 -20.61 -13.78 -4.48
C LYS A 315 -20.50 -15.12 -5.21
N LYS A 316 -20.07 -16.17 -4.52
CA LYS A 316 -19.88 -17.51 -5.08
C LYS A 316 -21.13 -18.38 -5.00
N ILE A 317 -22.16 -17.96 -4.26
CA ILE A 317 -23.36 -18.75 -4.02
C ILE A 317 -24.15 -18.98 -5.31
N ASP A 318 -24.38 -17.93 -6.11
CA ASP A 318 -25.19 -18.03 -7.32
C ASP A 318 -24.60 -19.04 -8.30
N LEU A 319 -23.27 -19.01 -8.48
CA LEU A 319 -22.54 -19.99 -9.30
C LEU A 319 -22.56 -21.39 -8.66
N ALA A 320 -22.42 -21.50 -7.35
CA ALA A 320 -22.46 -22.80 -6.68
C ALA A 320 -23.82 -23.50 -6.85
N PHE A 321 -24.92 -22.74 -6.92
CA PHE A 321 -26.27 -23.29 -7.12
C PHE A 321 -26.53 -23.84 -8.53
N THR A 322 -25.73 -23.43 -9.53
CA THR A 322 -25.85 -23.98 -10.89
C THR A 322 -25.15 -25.33 -11.05
N LEU A 323 -24.37 -25.77 -10.05
CA LEU A 323 -23.57 -26.99 -10.13
C LEU A 323 -24.36 -28.24 -9.73
N ASN A 324 -24.12 -29.33 -10.45
CA ASN A 324 -24.66 -30.64 -10.08
C ASN A 324 -23.75 -31.30 -9.04
N VAL A 325 -24.35 -31.79 -7.95
CA VAL A 325 -23.62 -32.38 -6.83
C VAL A 325 -24.12 -33.79 -6.58
N PHE A 326 -23.21 -34.74 -6.57
CA PHE A 326 -23.47 -36.15 -6.26
C PHE A 326 -22.65 -36.52 -5.02
N HIS A 327 -23.33 -37.00 -3.97
CA HIS A 327 -22.65 -37.44 -2.75
C HIS A 327 -21.92 -38.76 -3.02
N VAL A 328 -20.64 -38.82 -2.63
CA VAL A 328 -19.85 -40.06 -2.65
C VAL A 328 -19.93 -40.71 -1.28
N ASP A 329 -19.76 -39.92 -0.22
CA ASP A 329 -19.92 -40.32 1.18
C ASP A 329 -20.32 -39.10 2.05
N SER A 330 -20.25 -39.26 3.37
CA SER A 330 -20.59 -38.23 4.35
C SER A 330 -19.84 -36.91 4.13
N TRP A 331 -18.57 -36.95 3.70
CA TRP A 331 -17.71 -35.77 3.57
C TRP A 331 -17.26 -35.48 2.14
N ARG A 332 -17.44 -36.44 1.22
CA ARG A 332 -17.00 -36.31 -0.17
C ARG A 332 -18.16 -36.15 -1.15
N SER A 333 -17.94 -35.30 -2.14
CA SER A 333 -18.88 -35.08 -3.23
C SER A 333 -18.17 -34.97 -4.55
N ARG A 334 -18.81 -35.52 -5.58
CA ARG A 334 -18.49 -35.33 -6.98
C ARG A 334 -19.33 -34.15 -7.48
N VAL A 335 -18.68 -33.08 -7.92
CA VAL A 335 -19.32 -31.86 -8.40
C VAL A 335 -19.03 -31.69 -9.89
N GLU A 336 -20.06 -31.45 -10.69
CA GLU A 336 -19.93 -31.24 -12.13
C GLU A 336 -20.11 -29.75 -12.47
N GLU A 337 -19.17 -29.21 -13.25
CA GLU A 337 -19.17 -27.86 -13.79
C GLU A 337 -18.79 -27.94 -15.27
N GLU A 338 -19.69 -27.54 -16.16
CA GLU A 338 -19.45 -27.48 -17.62
C GLU A 338 -18.85 -28.77 -18.22
N GLY A 339 -19.27 -29.94 -17.72
CA GLY A 339 -18.78 -31.25 -18.17
C GLY A 339 -17.45 -31.68 -17.56
N ILE A 340 -16.83 -30.86 -16.71
CA ILE A 340 -15.66 -31.21 -15.91
C ILE A 340 -16.14 -31.67 -14.52
N THR A 341 -15.58 -32.78 -14.05
CA THR A 341 -15.88 -33.31 -12.72
C THR A 341 -14.77 -32.93 -11.74
N PHE A 342 -15.16 -32.51 -10.53
CA PHE A 342 -14.29 -32.19 -9.41
C PHE A 342 -14.67 -33.02 -8.19
N LEU A 343 -13.69 -33.67 -7.56
CA LEU A 343 -13.86 -34.28 -6.25
C LEU A 343 -13.63 -33.22 -5.17
N VAL A 344 -14.61 -33.09 -4.28
CA VAL A 344 -14.55 -32.25 -3.08
C VAL A 344 -14.48 -33.17 -1.87
N ASP A 345 -13.52 -32.94 -0.98
CA ASP A 345 -13.43 -33.58 0.34
C ASP A 345 -13.51 -32.48 1.41
N LEU A 346 -14.66 -32.39 2.08
CA LEU A 346 -14.94 -31.37 3.09
C LEU A 346 -14.19 -31.61 4.40
N ASN A 347 -13.87 -32.88 4.73
CA ASN A 347 -13.11 -33.21 5.93
C ASN A 347 -11.64 -32.77 5.78
N LYS A 348 -11.05 -33.01 4.61
CA LYS A 348 -9.68 -32.57 4.29
C LYS A 348 -9.60 -31.11 3.84
N ARG A 349 -10.74 -30.45 3.61
CA ARG A 349 -10.85 -29.10 3.02
C ARG A 349 -10.11 -28.99 1.68
N THR A 350 -10.32 -29.96 0.81
CA THR A 350 -9.68 -30.03 -0.51
C THR A 350 -10.68 -30.12 -1.64
N CYS A 351 -10.33 -29.55 -2.80
CA CYS A 351 -11.04 -29.71 -4.06
C CYS A 351 -10.04 -29.91 -5.21
N ASP A 352 -10.41 -30.69 -6.22
CA ASP A 352 -9.62 -30.87 -7.45
C ASP A 352 -9.43 -29.57 -8.25
N CYS A 353 -10.22 -28.53 -8.01
CA CYS A 353 -9.98 -27.20 -8.59
C CYS A 353 -8.80 -26.45 -7.95
N PHE A 354 -8.29 -26.97 -6.84
CA PHE A 354 -7.23 -26.43 -6.01
C PHE A 354 -7.48 -25.12 -5.27
N GLN A 355 -8.52 -24.38 -5.60
CA GLN A 355 -8.83 -23.12 -4.95
C GLN A 355 -9.07 -23.27 -3.44
N PHE A 356 -9.80 -24.32 -3.02
CA PHE A 356 -10.15 -24.51 -1.61
C PHE A 356 -8.91 -24.60 -0.69
N GLN A 357 -7.92 -25.40 -1.08
CA GLN A 357 -6.69 -25.57 -0.29
C GLN A 357 -5.69 -24.41 -0.43
N PHE A 358 -5.70 -23.64 -1.52
CA PHE A 358 -4.78 -22.52 -1.72
C PHE A 358 -5.25 -21.23 -1.06
N ASP A 359 -6.54 -20.92 -1.19
CA ASP A 359 -7.14 -19.74 -0.59
C ASP A 359 -7.51 -20.01 0.88
N GLU A 360 -7.59 -21.29 1.28
CA GLU A 360 -8.12 -21.73 2.58
C GLU A 360 -9.54 -21.20 2.87
N LEU A 361 -10.30 -21.04 1.78
CA LEU A 361 -11.69 -20.64 1.75
C LEU A 361 -12.45 -21.55 0.79
N PRO A 362 -13.71 -21.90 1.08
CA PRO A 362 -14.54 -22.67 0.17
C PRO A 362 -14.56 -22.09 -1.26
N CYS A 363 -14.21 -22.92 -2.24
CA CYS A 363 -14.42 -22.63 -3.65
C CYS A 363 -15.89 -22.86 -4.05
N ILE A 364 -16.28 -22.49 -5.27
CA ILE A 364 -17.66 -22.70 -5.75
C ILE A 364 -18.13 -24.17 -5.62
N HIS A 365 -17.24 -25.14 -5.90
CA HIS A 365 -17.55 -26.58 -5.79
C HIS A 365 -17.74 -27.00 -4.33
N ALA A 366 -16.89 -26.49 -3.43
CA ALA A 366 -16.99 -26.77 -2.01
C ALA A 366 -18.27 -26.16 -1.44
N ILE A 367 -18.61 -24.92 -1.82
CA ILE A 367 -19.86 -24.27 -1.43
C ILE A 367 -21.06 -25.09 -1.89
N ALA A 368 -21.09 -25.57 -3.14
CA ALA A 368 -22.16 -26.41 -3.65
C ALA A 368 -22.31 -27.71 -2.84
N ALA A 369 -21.20 -28.37 -2.52
CA ALA A 369 -21.18 -29.59 -1.71
C ALA A 369 -21.61 -29.37 -0.25
N ILE A 370 -21.30 -28.20 0.33
CA ILE A 370 -21.69 -27.78 1.68
C ILE A 370 -23.20 -27.49 1.73
N GLU A 371 -23.71 -26.73 0.77
CA GLU A 371 -25.13 -26.36 0.68
C GLU A 371 -26.05 -27.58 0.59
N LYS A 372 -25.67 -28.58 -0.23
CA LYS A 372 -26.45 -29.82 -0.35
C LYS A 372 -26.51 -30.64 0.93
N ARG A 373 -25.59 -30.41 1.88
CA ARG A 373 -25.60 -31.03 3.21
C ARG A 373 -26.24 -30.15 4.28
N ASN A 374 -26.65 -28.93 3.96
CA ASN A 374 -27.20 -27.95 4.90
C ASN A 374 -26.26 -27.67 6.09
N ILE A 375 -24.95 -27.58 5.83
CA ILE A 375 -23.93 -27.27 6.85
C ILE A 375 -23.51 -25.81 6.69
N LYS A 376 -23.16 -25.16 7.80
CA LYS A 376 -22.66 -23.78 7.78
C LYS A 376 -21.33 -23.67 7.04
N LYS A 377 -21.24 -22.79 6.02
CA LYS A 377 -20.00 -22.60 5.23
C LYS A 377 -18.82 -22.11 6.09
N SER A 378 -19.07 -21.29 7.11
CA SER A 378 -18.02 -20.72 7.97
C SER A 378 -17.16 -21.78 8.64
N ASN A 379 -17.71 -22.97 8.92
CA ASN A 379 -17.01 -24.11 9.52
C ASN A 379 -15.84 -24.63 8.65
N PHE A 380 -15.82 -24.25 7.37
CA PHE A 380 -14.83 -24.67 6.38
C PHE A 380 -13.85 -23.55 6.00
N CYS A 381 -13.98 -22.37 6.59
CA CYS A 381 -12.98 -21.31 6.48
C CYS A 381 -11.80 -21.59 7.44
N SER A 382 -10.62 -21.14 7.06
CA SER A 382 -9.44 -21.18 7.95
C SER A 382 -9.52 -20.14 9.05
N ASP A 383 -8.79 -20.39 10.15
CA ASP A 383 -8.76 -19.54 11.33
C ASP A 383 -8.30 -18.11 10.99
N TRP A 384 -7.50 -17.94 9.94
CA TRP A 384 -7.08 -16.63 9.44
C TRP A 384 -8.22 -15.74 8.92
N TYR A 385 -9.45 -16.24 8.85
CA TYR A 385 -10.61 -15.57 8.29
C TYR A 385 -11.75 -15.40 9.30
N LEU A 386 -11.57 -15.91 10.52
CA LEU A 386 -12.59 -15.87 11.56
C LEU A 386 -12.73 -14.48 12.17
N LYS A 387 -13.95 -14.17 12.64
CA LYS A 387 -14.22 -12.96 13.43
C LYS A 387 -13.30 -12.89 14.66
N GLU A 388 -13.07 -14.02 15.31
CA GLU A 388 -12.18 -14.09 16.48
C GLU A 388 -10.76 -13.62 16.15
N SER A 389 -10.23 -13.97 14.97
CA SER A 389 -8.93 -13.50 14.51
C SER A 389 -8.92 -11.99 14.24
N CYS A 390 -10.01 -11.40 13.74
CA CYS A 390 -10.15 -9.95 13.64
C CYS A 390 -10.08 -9.29 15.03
N LEU A 391 -10.84 -9.80 16.00
CA LEU A 391 -10.89 -9.26 17.36
C LEU A 391 -9.51 -9.32 18.03
N LYS A 392 -8.84 -10.48 17.97
CA LYS A 392 -7.49 -10.65 18.52
C LYS A 392 -6.44 -9.78 17.83
N THR A 393 -6.56 -9.58 16.51
CA THR A 393 -5.65 -8.69 15.75
C THR A 393 -5.68 -7.24 16.26
N TYR A 394 -6.83 -6.79 16.77
CA TYR A 394 -7.01 -5.41 17.24
C TYR A 394 -7.28 -5.28 18.73
N GLU A 395 -7.01 -6.32 19.54
CA GLU A 395 -7.31 -6.34 20.99
C GLU A 395 -6.49 -5.28 21.76
N ARG A 396 -5.27 -4.99 21.29
CA ARG A 396 -4.37 -4.00 21.90
C ARG A 396 -4.54 -2.61 21.31
N GLN A 397 -4.27 -1.58 22.10
CA GLN A 397 -4.37 -0.18 21.71
C GLN A 397 -3.00 0.37 21.31
N ILE A 398 -2.97 1.36 20.41
CA ILE A 398 -1.79 2.19 20.18
C ILE A 398 -2.01 3.51 20.91
N HIS A 399 -1.24 3.73 21.97
CA HIS A 399 -1.33 4.95 22.77
C HIS A 399 -0.54 6.10 22.14
N PRO A 400 -0.99 7.36 22.28
CA PRO A 400 -0.18 8.52 21.93
C PRO A 400 1.09 8.58 22.77
N VAL A 401 2.14 9.19 22.23
CA VAL A 401 3.28 9.59 23.07
C VAL A 401 2.84 10.75 23.97
N GLY A 402 3.10 10.63 25.29
CA GLY A 402 2.81 11.69 26.26
C GLY A 402 3.68 12.93 26.05
N HIS A 403 3.42 14.00 26.80
CA HIS A 403 4.27 15.20 26.76
C HIS A 403 5.71 14.88 27.21
N THR A 404 6.71 15.57 26.66
CA THR A 404 8.14 15.33 26.95
C THR A 404 8.47 15.39 28.43
N ASP A 405 7.75 16.23 29.19
CA ASP A 405 7.97 16.43 30.62
C ASP A 405 7.65 15.18 31.47
N SER A 406 6.87 14.24 30.93
CA SER A 406 6.57 12.97 31.62
C SER A 406 7.49 11.83 31.20
N TRP A 407 8.45 12.07 30.29
CA TRP A 407 9.32 11.01 29.78
C TRP A 407 10.42 10.69 30.78
N ILE A 408 10.48 9.44 31.21
CA ILE A 408 11.63 8.91 31.94
C ILE A 408 12.63 8.41 30.92
N VAL A 409 13.57 9.27 30.52
CA VAL A 409 14.62 8.93 29.56
C VAL A 409 15.79 8.26 30.31
N PRO A 410 16.18 7.02 29.97
CA PRO A 410 17.32 6.36 30.59
C PRO A 410 18.61 7.16 30.40
N GLU A 411 19.49 7.14 31.40
CA GLU A 411 20.75 7.92 31.38
C GLU A 411 21.69 7.47 30.25
N SER A 412 21.61 6.19 29.85
CA SER A 412 22.30 5.63 28.69
C SER A 412 21.87 6.28 27.36
N ALA A 413 20.65 6.81 27.28
CA ALA A 413 20.15 7.53 26.12
C ALA A 413 20.51 9.03 26.18
N LYS A 414 20.50 9.65 27.37
CA LYS A 414 20.87 11.06 27.56
C LYS A 414 22.35 11.36 27.33
N SER A 415 23.23 10.41 27.66
CA SER A 415 24.69 10.57 27.58
C SER A 415 25.27 10.48 26.17
N GLN A 416 24.45 10.18 25.16
CA GLN A 416 24.88 10.16 23.77
C GLN A 416 24.94 11.59 23.21
N ILE A 417 26.15 12.14 23.06
CA ILE A 417 26.39 13.43 22.38
C ILE A 417 26.45 13.22 20.88
N ILE A 418 25.69 14.03 20.14
CA ILE A 418 25.31 13.78 18.75
C ILE A 418 25.82 14.93 17.87
N LYS A 419 26.44 14.60 16.73
CA LYS A 419 26.69 15.57 15.66
C LYS A 419 25.89 15.17 14.42
N PRO A 420 25.27 16.12 13.70
CA PRO A 420 24.67 15.82 12.41
C PRO A 420 25.76 15.31 11.45
N PRO A 421 25.45 14.33 10.58
CA PRO A 421 26.41 13.83 9.61
C PRO A 421 26.79 14.92 8.60
N ASP A 422 28.03 14.85 8.10
CA ASP A 422 28.54 15.73 7.04
C ASP A 422 27.86 15.41 5.70
N PHE A 423 26.60 15.84 5.52
CA PHE A 423 25.88 15.67 4.26
C PHE A 423 26.09 16.88 3.35
N LYS A 424 26.78 16.69 2.22
CA LYS A 424 26.84 17.69 1.14
C LYS A 424 25.49 17.74 0.42
N VAL A 425 24.68 18.76 0.69
CA VAL A 425 23.45 19.03 -0.06
C VAL A 425 23.82 19.33 -1.52
N PRO A 426 23.37 18.54 -2.52
CA PRO A 426 23.59 18.90 -3.92
C PRO A 426 22.86 20.21 -4.25
N LEU A 427 23.60 21.19 -4.78
CA LEU A 427 23.03 22.45 -5.23
C LEU A 427 22.15 22.21 -6.47
N GLY A 428 20.83 22.32 -6.31
CA GLY A 428 19.88 22.15 -7.41
C GLY A 428 18.42 22.25 -7.00
N ARG A 429 17.57 22.76 -7.91
CA ARG A 429 16.13 22.93 -7.71
C ARG A 429 15.46 21.58 -7.48
N ARG A 430 14.77 21.43 -6.35
CA ARG A 430 13.93 20.25 -6.02
C ARG A 430 12.90 20.03 -7.13
N GLN A 431 13.08 18.99 -7.95
CA GLN A 431 12.06 18.60 -8.92
C GLN A 431 10.87 18.00 -8.18
N LYS A 432 9.73 18.68 -8.22
CA LYS A 432 8.48 18.29 -7.53
C LYS A 432 7.59 17.34 -8.33
N LYS A 433 8.06 16.74 -9.43
CA LYS A 433 7.24 15.84 -10.23
C LYS A 433 8.10 14.73 -10.84
N SER A 434 8.03 13.53 -10.29
CA SER A 434 8.15 12.34 -11.12
C SER A 434 6.82 12.19 -11.86
N HIS A 435 6.88 12.14 -13.19
CA HIS A 435 5.70 11.84 -14.01
C HIS A 435 5.09 10.52 -13.52
N ILE A 436 3.86 10.58 -13.03
CA ILE A 436 2.99 9.40 -12.96
C ILE A 436 2.77 8.97 -14.41
N PRO A 437 3.08 7.72 -14.81
CA PRO A 437 2.62 7.22 -16.10
C PRO A 437 1.10 7.21 -16.06
N ALA A 438 0.48 8.03 -16.91
CA ALA A 438 -0.96 8.08 -17.07
C ALA A 438 -1.47 6.76 -17.64
N THR A 439 -1.74 5.80 -16.77
CA THR A 439 -2.51 4.60 -17.08
C THR A 439 -3.32 4.17 -15.85
N GLU A 440 -3.92 5.16 -15.18
CA GLU A 440 -5.28 4.96 -14.69
C GLU A 440 -6.18 5.58 -15.73
N SER A 441 -7.00 4.77 -16.38
CA SER A 441 -8.07 5.22 -17.26
C SER A 441 -9.15 5.93 -16.44
N SER A 442 -8.81 7.08 -15.86
CA SER A 442 -9.80 8.13 -15.69
C SER A 442 -10.07 8.66 -17.08
N LYS A 443 -11.28 8.47 -17.59
CA LYS A 443 -11.75 9.15 -18.80
C LYS A 443 -11.65 10.65 -18.54
N ILE A 444 -10.51 11.26 -18.89
CA ILE A 444 -10.36 12.71 -18.78
C ILE A 444 -11.27 13.31 -19.84
N THR A 445 -12.44 13.77 -19.41
CA THR A 445 -13.39 14.49 -20.24
C THR A 445 -12.90 15.92 -20.41
N PHE A 446 -11.98 16.14 -21.36
CA PHE A 446 -11.56 17.49 -21.71
C PHE A 446 -12.73 18.24 -22.39
N LYS A 447 -13.08 19.41 -21.87
CA LYS A 447 -14.00 20.37 -22.51
C LYS A 447 -13.22 21.24 -23.48
N CYS A 448 -13.70 21.37 -24.71
CA CYS A 448 -13.10 22.23 -25.72
C CYS A 448 -13.10 23.69 -25.26
N GLY A 449 -11.93 24.33 -25.17
CA GLY A 449 -11.82 25.74 -24.74
C GLY A 449 -12.45 26.77 -25.70
N ARG A 450 -13.01 26.35 -26.85
CA ARG A 450 -13.68 27.22 -27.84
C ARG A 450 -15.20 27.12 -27.79
N CYS A 451 -15.76 25.90 -27.80
CA CYS A 451 -17.21 25.67 -27.79
C CYS A 451 -17.74 25.06 -26.47
N ARG A 452 -16.86 24.78 -25.51
CA ARG A 452 -17.13 24.16 -24.20
C ARG A 452 -17.77 22.77 -24.21
N ARG A 453 -17.90 22.13 -25.39
CA ARG A 453 -18.38 20.74 -25.54
C ARG A 453 -17.27 19.73 -25.24
N ILE A 454 -17.65 18.53 -24.79
CA ILE A 454 -16.75 17.44 -24.41
C ILE A 454 -16.43 16.57 -25.63
N GLY A 455 -15.23 15.98 -25.70
CA GLY A 455 -14.87 14.97 -26.71
C GLY A 455 -13.95 15.46 -27.84
N HIS A 456 -13.55 16.72 -27.83
CA HIS A 456 -12.55 17.27 -28.76
C HIS A 456 -11.80 18.44 -28.12
N ASN A 457 -10.63 18.80 -28.66
CA ASN A 457 -9.82 19.91 -28.18
C ASN A 457 -10.01 21.17 -29.04
N ARG A 458 -9.42 22.29 -28.62
CA ARG A 458 -9.57 23.59 -29.31
C ARG A 458 -9.07 23.56 -30.76
N THR A 459 -8.01 22.78 -31.03
CA THR A 459 -7.38 22.66 -32.35
C THR A 459 -8.21 21.84 -33.34
N SER A 460 -9.04 20.90 -32.87
CA SER A 460 -9.94 20.09 -33.70
C SER A 460 -11.41 20.55 -33.63
N CYS A 461 -11.66 21.78 -33.19
CA CYS A 461 -13.01 22.31 -32.97
C CYS A 461 -13.62 22.88 -34.26
N ILE A 462 -14.62 22.20 -34.80
CA ILE A 462 -15.38 22.60 -35.99
C ILE A 462 -16.55 23.57 -35.70
N TYR A 463 -16.82 23.87 -34.43
CA TYR A 463 -17.88 24.79 -34.02
C TYR A 463 -17.34 26.22 -33.82
N SER A 464 -18.02 27.21 -34.41
CA SER A 464 -17.73 28.64 -34.21
C SER A 464 -18.09 29.12 -32.80
N PRO A 465 -17.44 30.18 -32.28
CA PRO A 465 -17.70 30.68 -30.92
C PRO A 465 -19.16 31.11 -30.75
N ALA A 466 -19.79 30.74 -29.64
CA ALA A 466 -21.10 31.28 -29.28
C ALA A 466 -20.95 32.78 -29.01
N VAL A 467 -21.75 33.60 -29.71
CA VAL A 467 -21.86 35.04 -29.45
C VAL A 467 -22.46 35.23 -28.05
N HIS A 468 -21.76 35.97 -27.19
CA HIS A 468 -22.21 36.24 -25.83
C HIS A 468 -23.34 37.27 -25.86
N LEU A 469 -24.46 36.98 -25.19
CA LEU A 469 -25.70 37.77 -25.19
C LEU A 469 -25.63 39.14 -24.46
N PHE A 470 -24.43 39.68 -24.23
CA PHE A 470 -24.25 41.02 -23.64
C PHE A 470 -23.05 41.73 -24.29
N SER A 471 -23.17 42.09 -25.56
CA SER A 471 -22.34 43.15 -26.17
C SER A 471 -23.23 44.35 -26.46
N ARG A 472 -23.50 45.18 -25.43
CA ARG A 472 -24.02 46.53 -25.66
C ARG A 472 -22.90 47.38 -26.22
N LYS A 473 -23.12 47.89 -27.44
CA LYS A 473 -22.35 48.97 -28.06
C LYS A 473 -22.48 50.22 -27.20
N HIS A 474 -21.36 50.85 -26.85
CA HIS A 474 -21.33 52.30 -26.72
C HIS A 474 -20.59 52.85 -27.94
N ARG A 475 -21.34 53.58 -28.77
CA ARG A 475 -20.80 54.63 -29.64
C ARG A 475 -20.91 55.91 -28.82
N GLU A 476 -19.79 56.57 -28.62
CA GLU A 476 -19.52 57.96 -29.01
C GLU A 476 -17.99 58.14 -29.05
#